data_AF-A0A7S4I071-F1
#
_entry.id   AF-A0A7S4I071-F1
#
_cell.length_a   1.000
_cell.length_b   1.000
_cell.length_c   1.000
_cell.angle_alpha   90.00
_cell.angle_beta   90.00
_cell.angle_gamma   90.00
#
_symmetry.space_group_name_H-M   'P 1'
#
loop_
_entity.id
_entity.type
_entity.pdbx_description
1 polymer ?
#
loop_
_entity_poly.entity_id
_entity_poly.type
_entity_poly.pdbx_seq_one_letter_code
_entity_poly.pdbx_strand_id
1 'polypeptide(L)'
;FLNDIYEQFETNRKNDWNAVLSKKEDFIHAKKIALTPDLQSYAGRIISLCPTRGGGIFANLVSILSSGKVNEKSIPLLYEKLKAVMTGKIQFVVGADSFVIMSSGHSWVQCSTNTAMLLREVVSAEEWGQIESSMYGVSGWAYRPSDIPNRHGHCVSNPNRALVQSFSGFHLGSAPLSQ
;
A
#
# COMPACT_ATOMS: atom_id res chain seq x y z
N PHE A 1 -12.06 2.40 45.56
CA PHE A 1 -13.17 2.77 44.66
C PHE A 1 -12.96 4.11 43.97
N LEU A 2 -13.00 5.26 44.68
CA LEU A 2 -12.74 6.58 44.06
C LEU A 2 -11.33 6.71 43.48
N ASN A 3 -10.32 6.19 44.18
CA ASN A 3 -8.94 6.15 43.69
C ASN A 3 -8.79 5.28 42.44
N ASP A 4 -9.48 4.13 42.39
CA ASP A 4 -9.45 3.21 41.24
C ASP A 4 -10.11 3.83 40.01
N ILE A 5 -11.22 4.58 40.20
CA ILE A 5 -11.86 5.35 39.12
C ILE A 5 -10.94 6.45 38.60
N TYR A 6 -10.26 7.17 39.51
CA TYR A 6 -9.31 8.21 39.13
C TYR A 6 -8.09 7.64 38.38
N GLU A 7 -7.54 6.52 38.83
CA GLU A 7 -6.42 5.84 38.18
C GLU A 7 -6.81 5.31 36.80
N GLN A 8 -8.00 4.74 36.66
CA GLN A 8 -8.54 4.30 35.37
C GLN A 8 -8.76 5.49 34.42
N PHE A 9 -9.27 6.61 34.93
CA PHE A 9 -9.45 7.83 34.14
C PHE A 9 -8.11 8.40 33.66
N GLU A 10 -7.11 8.52 34.53
CA GLU A 10 -5.77 8.99 34.16
C GLU A 10 -5.08 8.04 33.17
N THR A 11 -5.27 6.73 33.32
CA THR A 11 -4.75 5.72 32.39
C THR A 11 -5.39 5.87 31.01
N ASN A 12 -6.72 5.98 30.95
CA ASN A 12 -7.44 6.19 29.69
C ASN A 12 -7.02 7.51 29.02
N ARG A 13 -6.91 8.59 29.80
CA ARG A 13 -6.45 9.89 29.29
C ARG A 13 -5.05 9.80 28.71
N LYS A 14 -4.10 9.16 29.41
CA LYS A 14 -2.73 8.94 28.89
C LYS A 14 -2.74 8.10 27.62
N ASN A 15 -3.56 7.06 27.56
CA ASN A 15 -3.70 6.21 26.37
C ASN A 15 -4.23 7.01 25.17
N ASP A 16 -5.24 7.86 25.38
CA ASP A 16 -5.79 8.73 24.33
C ASP A 16 -4.74 9.72 23.82
N TRP A 17 -3.98 10.35 24.72
CA TRP A 17 -2.88 11.25 24.36
C TRP A 17 -1.78 10.53 23.57
N ASN A 18 -1.37 9.34 24.01
CA ASN A 18 -0.40 8.52 23.31
C ASN A 18 -0.91 8.09 21.92
N ALA A 19 -2.20 7.79 21.79
CA ALA A 19 -2.81 7.46 20.50
C ALA A 19 -2.79 8.65 19.54
N VAL A 20 -3.03 9.88 20.03
CA VAL A 20 -2.92 11.10 19.22
C VAL A 20 -1.47 11.35 18.78
N LEU A 21 -0.51 11.18 19.69
CA LEU A 21 0.92 11.31 19.37
C LEU A 21 1.36 10.29 18.32
N SER A 22 1.00 9.02 18.50
CA SER A 22 1.30 7.94 17.56
C SER A 22 0.73 8.22 16.17
N LYS A 23 -0.53 8.70 16.06
CA LYS A 23 -1.11 9.10 14.76
C LYS A 23 -0.31 10.21 14.06
N LYS A 24 0.20 11.17 14.83
CA LYS A 24 1.02 12.27 14.31
C LYS A 24 2.39 11.78 13.85
N GLU A 25 3.02 10.90 14.62
CA GLU A 25 4.29 10.25 14.25
C GLU A 25 4.13 9.42 12.98
N ASP A 26 3.06 8.63 12.89
CA ASP A 26 2.77 7.82 11.72
C ASP A 26 2.67 8.67 10.44
N PHE A 27 1.99 9.81 10.54
CA PHE A 27 1.87 10.76 9.43
C PHE A 27 3.23 11.38 9.05
N ILE A 28 4.08 11.71 10.03
CA ILE A 28 5.44 12.22 9.79
C ILE A 28 6.28 11.17 9.05
N HIS A 29 6.21 9.91 9.46
CA HIS A 29 6.92 8.82 8.80
C HIS A 29 6.43 8.60 7.37
N ALA A 30 5.12 8.55 7.16
CA ALA A 30 4.51 8.44 5.84
C ALA A 30 4.97 9.57 4.89
N LYS A 31 4.98 10.81 5.39
CA LYS A 31 5.47 11.97 4.65
C LYS A 31 6.95 11.85 4.26
N LYS A 32 7.81 11.40 5.18
CA LYS A 32 9.24 11.17 4.90
C LYS A 32 9.44 10.10 3.83
N ILE A 33 8.66 9.02 3.88
CA ILE A 33 8.68 7.97 2.85
C ILE A 33 8.27 8.58 1.50
N ALA A 34 7.12 9.24 1.43
CA ALA A 34 6.60 9.84 0.21
C ALA A 34 7.59 10.84 -0.41
N LEU A 35 8.26 11.67 0.38
CA LEU A 35 9.19 12.70 -0.11
C LEU A 35 10.59 12.19 -0.49
N THR A 36 10.87 10.89 -0.37
CA THR A 36 12.20 10.34 -0.66
C THR A 36 12.53 10.49 -2.17
N PRO A 37 13.67 11.06 -2.58
CA PRO A 37 13.94 11.34 -3.98
C PRO A 37 14.33 10.11 -4.80
N ASP A 38 14.80 9.04 -4.15
CA ASP A 38 15.31 7.83 -4.79
C ASP A 38 14.48 6.58 -4.42
N LEU A 39 14.33 5.67 -5.39
CA LEU A 39 13.52 4.46 -5.22
C LEU A 39 14.12 3.46 -4.24
N GLN A 40 15.45 3.42 -4.09
CA GLN A 40 16.13 2.48 -3.21
C GLN A 40 15.89 2.82 -1.74
N SER A 41 16.06 4.08 -1.36
CA SER A 41 15.73 4.57 -0.01
C SER A 41 14.23 4.51 0.23
N TYR A 42 13.40 4.74 -0.78
CA TYR A 42 11.95 4.56 -0.67
C TYR A 42 11.59 3.12 -0.29
N ALA A 43 12.12 2.13 -1.02
CA ALA A 43 11.91 0.71 -0.72
C ALA A 43 12.43 0.34 0.67
N GLY A 44 13.65 0.76 1.03
CA GLY A 44 14.23 0.49 2.34
C GLY A 44 13.39 1.05 3.49
N ARG A 45 12.86 2.27 3.35
CA ARG A 45 11.98 2.89 4.34
C ARG A 45 10.63 2.19 4.43
N ILE A 46 10.05 1.78 3.31
CA ILE A 46 8.81 1.01 3.29
C ILE A 46 8.99 -0.32 4.03
N ILE A 47 10.05 -1.07 3.73
CA ILE A 47 10.31 -2.35 4.38
C ILE A 47 10.54 -2.16 5.89
N SER A 48 11.24 -1.10 6.27
CA SER A 48 11.57 -0.83 7.68
C SER A 48 10.41 -0.27 8.51
N LEU A 49 9.56 0.58 7.93
CA LEU A 49 8.53 1.34 8.67
C LEU A 49 7.11 0.83 8.39
N CYS A 50 6.90 0.14 7.27
CA CYS A 50 5.63 -0.47 6.88
C CYS A 50 5.84 -1.98 6.65
N PRO A 51 6.28 -2.76 7.67
CA PRO A 51 6.55 -4.19 7.51
C PRO A 51 5.29 -4.99 7.16
N THR A 52 4.11 -4.46 7.51
CA THR A 52 2.81 -5.00 7.16
C THR A 52 2.09 -4.11 6.15
N ARG A 53 1.26 -4.70 5.28
CA ARG A 53 0.38 -4.01 4.30
C ARG A 53 -0.80 -3.25 4.93
N GLY A 54 -0.66 -2.89 6.20
CA GLY A 54 -1.66 -2.25 7.03
C GLY A 54 -0.98 -1.49 8.17
N GLY A 55 -1.76 -0.74 8.93
CA GLY A 55 -1.25 0.17 9.97
C GLY A 55 -1.28 1.64 9.53
N GLY A 56 -1.15 2.54 10.50
CA GLY A 56 -1.35 3.98 10.29
C GLY A 56 -0.33 4.59 9.32
N ILE A 57 0.94 4.18 9.38
CA ILE A 57 1.98 4.69 8.47
C ILE A 57 1.64 4.36 7.01
N PHE A 58 1.30 3.10 6.71
CA PHE A 58 0.99 2.70 5.34
C PHE A 58 -0.31 3.34 4.83
N ALA A 59 -1.35 3.41 5.67
CA ALA A 59 -2.60 4.09 5.32
C ALA A 59 -2.38 5.58 5.02
N ASN A 60 -1.60 6.28 5.86
CA ASN A 60 -1.22 7.67 5.63
C ASN A 60 -0.36 7.83 4.37
N LEU A 61 0.54 6.87 4.09
CA LEU A 61 1.36 6.90 2.88
C LEU A 61 0.49 6.81 1.63
N VAL A 62 -0.45 5.86 1.57
CA VAL A 62 -1.39 5.74 0.44
C VAL A 62 -2.21 7.02 0.30
N SER A 63 -2.73 7.58 1.41
CA SER A 63 -3.47 8.85 1.39
C SER A 63 -2.64 10.03 0.87
N ILE A 64 -1.35 10.10 1.22
CA ILE A 64 -0.43 11.14 0.71
C ILE A 64 -0.12 10.92 -0.77
N LEU A 65 0.05 9.67 -1.21
CA LEU A 65 0.26 9.40 -2.63
C LEU A 65 -0.98 9.75 -3.45
N SER A 66 -2.18 9.49 -2.93
CA SER A 66 -3.47 9.88 -3.53
C SER A 66 -3.66 11.39 -3.66
N SER A 67 -2.94 12.24 -2.93
CA SER A 67 -2.97 13.69 -3.15
C SER A 67 -1.96 14.18 -4.18
N GLY A 68 -0.98 13.34 -4.55
CA GLY A 68 0.10 13.66 -5.49
C GLY A 68 1.09 14.74 -5.02
N LYS A 69 0.78 15.41 -3.91
CA LYS A 69 1.52 16.55 -3.36
C LYS A 69 1.62 16.48 -1.85
N VAL A 70 2.70 17.05 -1.32
CA VAL A 70 2.92 17.28 0.11
C VAL A 70 3.30 18.74 0.31
N ASN A 71 2.52 19.47 1.12
CA ASN A 71 2.71 20.90 1.33
C ASN A 71 2.84 21.67 -0.01
N GLU A 72 1.91 21.46 -0.93
CA GLU A 72 1.90 22.02 -2.30
C GLU A 72 3.05 21.62 -3.24
N LYS A 73 4.00 20.81 -2.76
CA LYS A 73 5.10 20.30 -3.59
C LYS A 73 4.76 18.93 -4.16
N SER A 74 5.01 18.75 -5.45
CA SER A 74 4.86 17.44 -6.12
C SER A 74 5.75 16.39 -5.47
N ILE A 75 5.21 15.18 -5.36
CA ILE A 75 5.96 14.04 -4.84
C ILE A 75 6.95 13.60 -5.94
N PRO A 76 8.26 13.49 -5.63
CA PRO A 76 9.23 13.01 -6.61
C PRO A 76 8.93 11.55 -6.95
N LEU A 77 9.09 11.15 -8.22
CA LEU A 77 8.88 9.77 -8.69
C LEU A 77 7.51 9.19 -8.25
N LEU A 78 6.46 10.01 -8.32
CA LEU A 78 5.12 9.64 -7.86
C LEU A 78 4.61 8.37 -8.56
N TYR A 79 4.72 8.33 -9.89
CA TYR A 79 4.30 7.21 -10.70
C TYR A 79 5.00 5.91 -10.29
N GLU A 80 6.32 5.92 -10.15
CA GLU A 80 7.11 4.74 -9.80
C GLU A 80 6.80 4.24 -8.39
N LYS A 81 6.56 5.16 -7.45
CA LYS A 81 6.14 4.83 -6.08
C LYS A 81 4.75 4.23 -6.03
N LEU A 82 3.81 4.80 -6.78
CA LEU A 82 2.46 4.27 -6.92
C LEU A 82 2.49 2.86 -7.52
N LYS A 83 3.26 2.67 -8.60
CA LYS A 83 3.46 1.36 -9.22
C LYS A 83 4.05 0.36 -8.23
N ALA A 84 5.05 0.76 -7.44
CA ALA A 84 5.66 -0.11 -6.43
C ALA A 84 4.65 -0.55 -5.36
N VAL A 85 3.82 0.36 -4.87
CA VAL A 85 2.79 0.06 -3.87
C VAL A 85 1.65 -0.78 -4.47
N MET A 86 1.19 -0.45 -5.67
CA MET A 86 0.06 -1.14 -6.30
C MET A 86 0.43 -2.55 -6.79
N THR A 87 1.67 -2.77 -7.24
CA THR A 87 2.10 -4.06 -7.80
C THR A 87 2.92 -4.90 -6.82
N GLY A 88 3.49 -4.30 -5.77
CA GLY A 88 4.50 -4.93 -4.93
C GLY A 88 5.83 -5.19 -5.66
N LYS A 89 6.10 -4.50 -6.77
CA LYS A 89 7.31 -4.67 -7.58
C LYS A 89 7.99 -3.33 -7.76
N ILE A 90 9.29 -3.27 -7.47
CA ILE A 90 10.07 -2.04 -7.69
C ILE A 90 11.15 -2.27 -8.74
N GLN A 91 11.32 -1.29 -9.62
CA GLN A 91 12.32 -1.29 -10.68
C GLN A 91 13.31 -0.17 -10.37
N PHE A 92 14.55 -0.52 -10.07
CA PHE A 92 15.57 0.48 -9.70
C PHE A 92 16.25 1.12 -10.90
N VAL A 93 16.21 0.46 -12.07
CA VAL A 93 16.87 0.91 -13.30
C VAL A 93 15.82 1.07 -14.40
N VAL A 94 15.72 2.29 -14.95
CA VAL A 94 14.80 2.60 -16.05
C VAL A 94 15.16 1.74 -17.27
N GLY A 95 14.18 0.99 -17.79
CA GLY A 95 14.36 0.12 -18.97
C GLY A 95 14.95 -1.26 -18.69
N ALA A 96 15.19 -1.63 -17.43
CA ALA A 96 15.66 -2.98 -17.10
C ALA A 96 14.51 -4.00 -17.10
N ASP A 97 14.73 -5.21 -17.62
CA ASP A 97 13.71 -6.28 -17.60
C ASP A 97 13.53 -6.95 -16.23
N SER A 98 14.37 -6.57 -15.24
CA SER A 98 14.38 -7.17 -13.90
C SER A 98 13.66 -6.29 -12.87
N PHE A 99 12.71 -6.89 -12.14
CA PHE A 99 12.05 -6.27 -10.99
C PHE A 99 12.58 -6.86 -9.69
N VAL A 100 12.72 -6.03 -8.66
CA VAL A 100 12.87 -6.50 -7.29
C VAL A 100 11.48 -6.70 -6.70
N ILE A 101 11.18 -7.96 -6.39
CA ILE A 101 9.89 -8.39 -5.85
C ILE A 101 9.84 -7.99 -4.37
N MET A 102 8.94 -7.07 -4.03
CA MET A 102 8.67 -6.68 -2.64
C MET A 102 7.50 -7.52 -2.09
N SER A 103 7.66 -8.11 -0.90
CA SER A 103 6.64 -8.95 -0.26
C SER A 103 6.08 -10.07 -1.14
N SER A 104 6.97 -10.81 -1.80
CA SER A 104 6.64 -11.98 -2.62
C SER A 104 5.76 -11.69 -3.85
N GLY A 105 5.66 -10.44 -4.28
CA GLY A 105 5.10 -10.07 -5.60
C GLY A 105 3.58 -9.95 -5.64
N HIS A 106 2.95 -9.93 -4.46
CA HIS A 106 1.54 -9.60 -4.33
C HIS A 106 1.37 -8.08 -4.21
N SER A 107 0.26 -7.56 -4.74
CA SER A 107 -0.15 -6.16 -4.54
C SER A 107 -0.12 -5.80 -3.04
N TRP A 108 0.45 -4.63 -2.71
CA TRP A 108 0.54 -4.18 -1.32
C TRP A 108 -0.73 -3.48 -0.84
N VAL A 109 -1.68 -3.17 -1.73
CA VAL A 109 -2.90 -2.48 -1.35
C VAL A 109 -4.08 -3.42 -1.56
N GLN A 110 -4.84 -3.69 -0.50
CA GLN A 110 -6.24 -4.05 -0.64
C GLN A 110 -6.97 -2.79 -1.09
N CYS A 111 -6.84 -2.46 -2.37
CA CYS A 111 -7.28 -1.18 -2.90
C CYS A 111 -8.79 -1.24 -3.12
N SER A 112 -9.53 -0.47 -2.33
CA SER A 112 -10.94 -0.24 -2.62
C SER A 112 -11.06 0.51 -3.95
N THR A 113 -12.19 0.36 -4.64
CA THR A 113 -12.46 1.11 -5.88
C THR A 113 -12.29 2.62 -5.69
N ASN A 114 -12.70 3.16 -4.54
CA ASN A 114 -12.53 4.58 -4.20
C ASN A 114 -11.05 4.98 -4.09
N THR A 115 -10.24 4.16 -3.43
CA THR A 115 -8.80 4.40 -3.34
C THR A 115 -8.15 4.35 -4.72
N ALA A 116 -8.55 3.40 -5.57
CA ALA A 116 -8.05 3.30 -6.93
C ALA A 116 -8.43 4.53 -7.77
N MET A 117 -9.64 5.07 -7.61
CA MET A 117 -10.05 6.32 -8.26
C MET A 117 -9.17 7.50 -7.86
N LEU A 118 -8.95 7.71 -6.55
CA LEU A 118 -8.10 8.80 -6.06
C LEU A 118 -6.65 8.67 -6.55
N LEU A 119 -6.11 7.45 -6.59
CA LEU A 119 -4.76 7.21 -7.10
C LEU A 119 -4.67 7.43 -8.61
N ARG A 120 -5.73 7.14 -9.37
CA ARG A 120 -5.80 7.41 -10.80
C ARG A 120 -5.77 8.91 -11.11
N GLU A 121 -6.38 9.75 -10.28
CA GLU A 121 -6.46 11.21 -10.50
C GLU A 121 -5.09 11.90 -10.47
N VAL A 122 -4.09 11.29 -9.84
CA VAL A 122 -2.75 11.89 -9.65
C VAL A 122 -1.70 11.40 -10.65
N VAL A 123 -2.09 10.56 -11.62
CA VAL A 123 -1.24 10.05 -12.70
C VAL A 123 -1.95 10.19 -14.04
N SER A 124 -1.22 10.05 -15.13
CA SER A 124 -1.84 10.04 -16.47
C SER A 124 -2.68 8.78 -16.68
N ALA A 125 -3.60 8.82 -17.65
CA ALA A 125 -4.40 7.65 -18.00
C ALA A 125 -3.54 6.49 -18.53
N GLU A 126 -2.47 6.81 -19.27
CA GLU A 126 -1.50 5.86 -19.78
C GLU A 126 -0.70 5.22 -18.64
N GLU A 127 -0.21 6.02 -17.70
CA GLU A 127 0.49 5.57 -16.49
C GLU A 127 -0.40 4.64 -15.65
N TRP A 128 -1.66 5.04 -15.43
CA TRP A 128 -2.64 4.20 -14.73
C TRP A 128 -2.87 2.87 -15.45
N GLY A 129 -3.07 2.91 -16.78
CA GLY A 129 -3.22 1.71 -17.60
C GLY A 129 -2.03 0.77 -17.49
N GLN A 130 -0.80 1.29 -17.39
CA GLN A 130 0.40 0.48 -17.16
C GLN A 130 0.42 -0.16 -15.76
N ILE A 131 -0.01 0.56 -14.72
CA ILE A 131 -0.12 0.02 -13.36
C ILE A 131 -1.14 -1.11 -13.34
N GLU A 132 -2.34 -0.87 -13.86
CA GLU A 132 -3.42 -1.85 -13.93
C GLU A 132 -3.01 -3.09 -14.74
N SER A 133 -2.39 -2.88 -15.91
CA SER A 133 -1.80 -3.94 -16.75
C SER A 133 -0.78 -4.78 -15.97
N SER A 134 0.06 -4.14 -15.15
CA SER A 134 1.08 -4.81 -14.33
C SER A 134 0.52 -5.60 -13.14
N MET A 135 -0.75 -5.36 -12.78
CA MET A 135 -1.48 -6.07 -11.73
C MET A 135 -2.28 -7.26 -12.26
N TYR A 136 -2.49 -7.39 -13.58
CA TYR A 136 -3.22 -8.52 -14.15
C TYR A 136 -2.55 -9.85 -13.80
N GLY A 137 -3.38 -10.83 -13.45
CA GLY A 137 -2.95 -12.17 -13.06
C GLY A 137 -3.71 -12.68 -11.85
N VAL A 138 -3.13 -13.66 -11.15
CA VAL A 138 -3.74 -14.28 -9.97
C VAL A 138 -3.54 -13.36 -8.76
N SER A 139 -4.59 -12.67 -8.34
CA SER A 139 -4.66 -11.96 -7.05
C SER A 139 -5.36 -12.87 -6.03
N GLY A 140 -4.66 -13.91 -5.61
CA GLY A 140 -5.18 -14.90 -4.68
C GLY A 140 -4.47 -14.85 -3.33
N TRP A 141 -5.18 -15.20 -2.27
CA TRP A 141 -4.62 -15.40 -0.94
C TRP A 141 -3.46 -16.42 -1.00
N ALA A 142 -2.26 -16.04 -0.59
CA ALA A 142 -1.19 -16.99 -0.37
C ALA A 142 -1.40 -17.64 1.01
N TYR A 143 -1.72 -18.94 1.04
CA TYR A 143 -1.97 -19.67 2.29
C TYR A 143 -0.80 -19.60 3.27
N ARG A 144 0.43 -19.72 2.75
CA ARG A 144 1.71 -19.65 3.47
C ARG A 144 2.87 -19.59 2.47
N PRO A 145 4.09 -19.17 2.86
CA PRO A 145 5.26 -19.12 1.98
C PRO A 145 5.79 -20.47 1.47
N SER A 146 5.12 -21.59 1.76
CA SER A 146 5.53 -22.94 1.37
C SER A 146 4.45 -23.62 0.56
N ASP A 147 4.87 -24.45 -0.40
CA ASP A 147 3.97 -25.24 -1.26
C ASP A 147 3.52 -26.56 -0.63
N ILE A 148 3.63 -26.68 0.69
CA ILE A 148 3.09 -27.83 1.41
C ILE A 148 1.56 -27.75 1.34
N PRO A 149 0.84 -28.80 0.88
CA PRO A 149 -0.61 -28.81 0.87
C PRO A 149 -1.21 -28.64 2.27
N ASN A 150 -2.33 -27.92 2.37
CA ASN A 150 -3.15 -27.87 3.58
C ASN A 150 -3.99 -29.16 3.74
N ARG A 151 -4.78 -29.27 4.81
CA ARG A 151 -5.65 -30.44 5.06
C ARG A 151 -6.67 -30.74 3.95
N HIS A 152 -6.88 -29.82 3.03
CA HIS A 152 -7.78 -29.92 1.88
C HIS A 152 -7.03 -30.11 0.55
N GLY A 153 -5.71 -30.34 0.58
CA GLY A 153 -4.90 -30.58 -0.63
C GLY A 153 -4.54 -29.33 -1.42
N HIS A 154 -4.81 -28.12 -0.90
CA HIS A 154 -4.49 -26.87 -1.57
C HIS A 154 -3.15 -26.30 -1.08
N CYS A 155 -2.35 -25.75 -1.99
CA CYS A 155 -1.09 -25.04 -1.73
C CYS A 155 -1.04 -23.73 -2.54
N VAL A 156 0.10 -23.02 -2.57
CA VAL A 156 0.20 -21.76 -3.33
C VAL A 156 0.20 -22.05 -4.85
N SER A 157 0.89 -23.10 -5.29
CA SER A 157 0.88 -23.54 -6.70
C SER A 157 -0.37 -24.34 -7.12
N ASN A 158 -1.18 -24.82 -6.17
CA ASN A 158 -2.52 -25.41 -6.42
C ASN A 158 -3.57 -24.80 -5.48
N PRO A 159 -3.97 -23.53 -5.71
CA PRO A 159 -4.75 -22.81 -4.73
C PRO A 159 -6.25 -23.13 -4.88
N ASN A 160 -7.01 -23.03 -3.78
CA ASN A 160 -8.46 -23.24 -3.82
C ASN A 160 -9.12 -22.20 -4.73
N ARG A 161 -9.69 -22.64 -5.86
CA ARG A 161 -10.34 -21.76 -6.84
C ARG A 161 -11.51 -20.94 -6.26
N ALA A 162 -12.15 -21.41 -5.19
CA ALA A 162 -13.20 -20.66 -4.50
C ALA A 162 -12.67 -19.46 -3.70
N LEU A 163 -11.37 -19.44 -3.39
CA LEU A 163 -10.70 -18.40 -2.59
C LEU A 163 -9.67 -17.60 -3.40
N VAL A 164 -9.54 -17.91 -4.68
CA VAL A 164 -8.59 -17.28 -5.60
C VAL A 164 -9.39 -16.54 -6.64
N GLN A 165 -9.18 -15.24 -6.72
CA GLN A 165 -9.69 -14.43 -7.80
C GLN A 165 -8.52 -13.94 -8.64
N SER A 166 -8.73 -13.82 -9.94
CA SER A 166 -7.82 -13.13 -10.83
C SER A 166 -8.16 -11.64 -10.79
N PHE A 167 -7.18 -10.77 -10.65
CA PHE A 167 -7.43 -9.35 -10.80
C PHE A 167 -7.65 -9.07 -12.28
N SER A 168 -8.85 -8.60 -12.62
CA SER A 168 -9.26 -8.31 -14.00
C SER A 168 -9.19 -6.82 -14.37
N GLY A 169 -8.64 -5.99 -13.48
CA GLY A 169 -8.76 -4.54 -13.53
C GLY A 169 -9.75 -3.99 -12.51
N PHE A 170 -9.60 -2.71 -12.19
CA PHE A 170 -10.59 -1.91 -11.46
C PHE A 170 -11.72 -1.43 -12.37
N HIS A 171 -11.56 -1.55 -13.70
CA HIS A 171 -12.56 -1.12 -14.70
C HIS A 171 -12.96 0.36 -14.56
N LEU A 172 -12.03 1.17 -14.04
CA LEU A 172 -12.17 2.62 -13.96
C LEU A 172 -11.92 3.18 -15.35
N GLY A 173 -12.89 3.00 -16.26
CA GLY A 173 -12.76 3.37 -17.67
C GLY A 173 -12.24 4.79 -17.88
N SER A 174 -11.72 5.07 -19.07
CA SER A 174 -11.22 6.36 -19.55
C SER A 174 -12.31 7.43 -19.69
N ALA A 175 -13.18 7.59 -18.69
CA ALA A 175 -14.01 8.78 -18.55
C ALA A 175 -13.10 9.92 -18.04
N PRO A 176 -12.97 11.03 -18.77
CA PRO A 176 -12.52 12.26 -18.15
C PRO A 176 -13.59 12.65 -17.14
N LEU A 177 -13.19 12.91 -15.90
CA LEU A 177 -14.05 13.64 -14.96
C LEU A 177 -14.18 15.05 -15.55
N SER A 178 -15.30 15.28 -16.23
CA SER A 178 -15.72 16.62 -16.66
C SER A 178 -15.77 17.52 -15.43
N GLN A 179 -14.97 18.59 -15.46
CA GLN A 179 -15.09 19.73 -14.55
C GLN A 179 -16.44 20.40 -14.71
#